data_AF-A0A8W8HXA5-F1
#
_entry.id   AF-A0A8W8HXA5-F1
#
_cell.length_a   1.000
_cell.length_b   1.000
_cell.length_c   1.000
_cell.angle_alpha   90.00
_cell.angle_beta   90.00
_cell.angle_gamma   90.00
#
_symmetry.space_group_name_H-M   'P 1'
#
loop_
_entity.id
_entity.type
_entity.pdbx_description
1 polymer ?
#
loop_
_entity_poly.entity_id
_entity_poly.type
_entity_poly.pdbx_seq_one_letter_code
_entity_poly.pdbx_strand_id
1 'polypeptide(L)'
;ANGYTPPSTTGPNMQYGTELDGMVRIEPTSPNCLPIPNGGNLAALVIWPDTDYHFYRLDNDGTFSHKPGQTAARNVDNSGEMIRDPRIADRGPYSVFHCFLETNSNNVNIM
;
A
#
# COMPACT_ATOMS: atom_id res chain seq x y z
N ALA A 1 13.18 30.07 -0.75
CA ALA A 1 12.77 28.66 -0.67
C ALA A 1 13.62 27.99 0.41
N ASN A 2 13.01 27.44 1.46
CA ASN A 2 13.68 27.07 2.72
C ASN A 2 14.58 25.82 2.67
N GLY A 3 15.22 25.51 1.54
CA GLY A 3 16.20 24.41 1.44
C GLY A 3 15.68 23.03 1.85
N TYR A 4 14.36 22.88 2.03
CA TYR A 4 13.73 21.63 2.41
C TYR A 4 13.66 20.77 1.16
N THR A 5 14.63 19.85 1.04
CA THR A 5 14.47 18.67 0.21
C THR A 5 13.51 17.74 0.94
N PRO A 6 12.31 17.47 0.39
CA PRO A 6 11.45 16.45 0.95
C PRO A 6 12.23 15.13 1.01
N PRO A 7 11.98 14.29 2.04
CA PRO A 7 12.56 12.97 2.11
C PRO A 7 12.32 12.25 0.79
N SER A 8 13.33 11.55 0.29
CA SER A 8 13.18 10.70 -0.89
C SER A 8 12.01 9.73 -0.68
N THR A 9 11.17 9.57 -1.71
CA THR A 9 10.06 8.62 -1.73
C THR A 9 10.57 7.19 -1.78
N THR A 10 11.12 6.72 -0.65
CA THR A 10 11.61 5.36 -0.45
C THR A 10 10.60 4.58 0.36
N GLY A 11 10.59 3.26 0.18
CA GLY A 11 9.74 2.36 0.96
C GLY A 11 9.82 2.62 2.48
N PRO A 12 11.03 2.62 3.10
CA PRO A 12 11.16 2.82 4.54
C PRO A 12 10.62 4.16 5.04
N ASN A 13 10.82 5.26 4.30
CA ASN A 13 10.30 6.58 4.70
C ASN A 13 8.77 6.59 4.64
N MET A 14 8.20 6.00 3.60
CA MET A 14 6.75 5.93 3.44
C MET A 14 6.10 4.98 4.45
N GLN A 15 6.73 3.84 4.75
CA GLN A 15 6.29 2.95 5.84
C GLN A 15 6.29 3.70 7.17
N TYR A 16 7.37 4.42 7.49
CA TYR A 16 7.45 5.18 8.73
C TYR A 16 6.33 6.21 8.87
N GLY A 17 6.05 7.00 7.82
CA GLY A 17 4.90 7.92 7.82
C GLY A 17 3.56 7.20 7.99
N THR A 18 3.40 6.06 7.32
CA THR A 18 2.18 5.25 7.41
C THR A 18 1.96 4.66 8.81
N GLU A 19 3.04 4.29 9.50
CA GLU A 19 3.01 3.82 10.89
C GLU A 19 2.70 4.95 11.88
N LEU A 20 3.20 6.17 11.63
CA LEU A 20 2.81 7.36 12.40
C LEU A 20 1.33 7.67 12.27
N ASP A 21 0.74 7.41 11.10
CA ASP A 21 -0.70 7.54 10.83
C ASP A 21 -1.54 6.38 11.39
N GLY A 22 -0.93 5.46 12.16
CA GLY A 22 -1.63 4.41 12.91
C GLY A 22 -1.81 3.08 12.17
N MET A 23 -1.22 2.92 10.98
CA MET A 23 -1.16 1.61 10.34
C MET A 23 -0.06 0.74 10.96
N VAL A 24 -0.26 -0.57 10.95
CA VAL A 24 0.70 -1.53 11.50
C VAL A 24 1.17 -2.45 10.39
N ARG A 25 2.48 -2.59 10.23
CA ARG A 25 3.05 -3.55 9.28
C ARG A 25 2.68 -4.98 9.70
N ILE A 26 2.23 -5.76 8.73
CA ILE A 26 1.85 -7.16 8.92
C ILE A 26 2.56 -8.05 7.90
N GLU A 27 3.07 -9.19 8.36
CA GLU A 27 3.79 -10.14 7.52
C GLU A 27 2.91 -11.35 7.20
N PRO A 28 2.98 -11.89 5.97
CA PRO A 28 2.30 -13.13 5.64
C PRO A 28 2.97 -14.32 6.34
N THR A 29 2.19 -15.34 6.65
CA THR A 29 2.69 -16.59 7.25
C THR A 29 3.54 -17.43 6.28
N SER A 30 3.45 -17.16 4.98
CA SER A 30 4.19 -17.82 3.91
C SER A 30 4.36 -16.86 2.72
N PRO A 31 5.46 -16.94 1.95
CA PRO A 31 5.70 -16.06 0.80
C PRO A 31 4.58 -16.01 -0.24
N ASN A 32 3.79 -17.08 -0.36
CA ASN A 32 2.71 -17.19 -1.35
C ASN A 32 1.32 -16.91 -0.77
N CYS A 33 1.23 -16.53 0.50
CA CYS A 33 -0.02 -16.21 1.15
C CYS A 33 -0.13 -14.69 1.36
N LEU A 34 -1.36 -14.20 1.43
CA LEU A 34 -1.63 -12.86 1.95
C LEU A 34 -1.60 -12.89 3.48
N PRO A 35 -1.17 -11.82 4.15
CA PRO A 35 -1.33 -11.71 5.60
C PRO A 35 -2.82 -11.66 5.98
N ILE A 36 -3.13 -12.14 7.18
CA ILE A 36 -4.48 -12.16 7.72
C ILE A 36 -4.59 -11.00 8.72
N PRO A 37 -5.33 -9.91 8.40
CA PRO A 37 -5.49 -8.79 9.31
C PRO A 37 -6.26 -9.21 10.58
N ASN A 38 -5.87 -8.65 11.72
CA ASN A 38 -6.53 -8.81 13.02
C ASN A 38 -7.67 -7.80 13.23
N GLY A 39 -8.66 -7.83 12.33
CA GLY A 39 -9.89 -7.04 12.43
C GLY A 39 -9.87 -5.65 11.78
N GLY A 40 -8.74 -5.24 11.21
CA GLY A 40 -8.57 -4.05 10.39
C GLY A 40 -8.65 -4.33 8.88
N ASN A 41 -8.47 -3.27 8.08
CA ASN A 41 -8.39 -3.38 6.63
C ASN A 41 -6.94 -3.65 6.22
N LEU A 42 -6.75 -4.66 5.38
CA LEU A 42 -5.45 -4.94 4.79
C LEU A 42 -5.17 -4.00 3.61
N ALA A 43 -3.98 -3.43 3.58
CA ALA A 43 -3.46 -2.67 2.47
C ALA A 43 -2.05 -3.10 2.08
N ALA A 44 -1.64 -2.79 0.85
CA ALA A 44 -0.28 -2.97 0.37
C ALA A 44 0.31 -1.63 -0.07
N LEU A 45 1.51 -1.31 0.41
CA LEU A 45 2.27 -0.13 0.03
C LEU A 45 3.23 -0.46 -1.11
N VAL A 46 3.17 0.34 -2.17
CA VAL A 46 4.04 0.23 -3.33
C VAL A 46 4.67 1.58 -3.64
N ILE A 47 5.87 1.55 -4.23
CA ILE A 47 6.68 2.74 -4.46
C ILE A 47 7.02 2.85 -5.94
N TRP A 48 6.82 4.05 -6.48
CA TRP A 48 7.48 4.54 -7.68
C TRP A 48 8.73 5.29 -7.22
N PRO A 49 9.93 4.70 -7.38
CA PRO A 49 11.17 5.29 -6.88
C PRO A 49 11.31 6.76 -7.26
N ASP A 50 11.66 7.57 -6.26
CA ASP A 50 11.93 9.01 -6.38
C ASP A 50 10.76 9.86 -6.90
N THR A 51 9.55 9.30 -7.04
CA THR A 51 8.41 9.98 -7.65
C THR A 51 7.16 9.94 -6.80
N ASP A 52 6.68 8.74 -6.42
CA ASP A 52 5.37 8.59 -5.78
C ASP A 52 5.24 7.27 -4.99
N TYR A 53 4.16 7.13 -4.22
CA TYR A 53 3.78 5.91 -3.54
C TYR A 53 2.29 5.65 -3.72
N HIS A 54 1.88 4.39 -3.58
CA HIS A 54 0.48 4.01 -3.76
C HIS A 54 0.05 2.91 -2.79
N PHE A 55 -1.24 2.88 -2.50
CA PHE A 55 -1.86 1.84 -1.70
C PHE A 55 -2.87 1.03 -2.50
N TYR A 56 -2.81 -0.27 -2.33
CA TYR A 56 -3.89 -1.20 -2.67
C TYR A 56 -4.63 -1.56 -1.39
N ARG A 57 -5.95 -1.72 -1.42
CA ARG A 57 -6.75 -2.18 -0.27
C ARG A 57 -7.45 -3.49 -0.62
N LEU A 58 -7.39 -4.47 0.28
CA LEU A 58 -8.18 -5.69 0.14
C LEU A 58 -9.66 -5.41 0.40
N ASP A 59 -10.50 -5.86 -0.52
CA ASP A 59 -11.95 -5.79 -0.44
C ASP A 59 -12.54 -7.12 0.06
N ASN A 60 -13.81 -7.07 0.46
CA ASN A 60 -14.53 -8.24 1.03
C ASN A 60 -14.70 -9.39 0.04
N ASP A 61 -14.52 -9.17 -1.26
CA ASP A 61 -14.59 -10.19 -2.31
C ASP A 61 -13.25 -10.93 -2.53
N GLY A 62 -12.22 -10.61 -1.73
CA GLY A 62 -10.90 -11.23 -1.82
C GLY A 62 -10.02 -10.66 -2.95
N THR A 63 -10.38 -9.49 -3.47
CA THR A 63 -9.59 -8.76 -4.48
C THR A 63 -9.04 -7.47 -3.89
N PHE A 64 -8.05 -6.87 -4.53
CA PHE A 64 -7.51 -5.58 -4.14
C PHE A 64 -8.00 -4.48 -5.08
N SER A 65 -8.49 -3.38 -4.51
CA SER A 65 -8.80 -2.16 -5.25
C SER A 65 -7.74 -1.08 -5.06
N HIS A 66 -7.61 -0.23 -6.06
CA HIS A 66 -6.73 0.95 -6.07
C HIS A 66 -7.36 2.10 -6.86
N LYS A 67 -6.85 3.31 -6.67
CA LYS A 67 -7.31 4.52 -7.37
C LYS A 67 -6.12 5.25 -8.01
N PRO A 68 -5.71 4.86 -9.23
CA PRO A 68 -4.57 5.47 -9.91
C PRO A 68 -4.79 6.96 -10.21
N GLY A 69 -4.21 7.84 -9.39
CA GLY A 69 -4.28 9.28 -9.57
C GLY A 69 -5.73 9.80 -9.74
N GLN A 70 -6.04 10.35 -10.91
CA GLN A 70 -7.34 10.94 -11.22
C GLN A 70 -8.37 9.96 -11.82
N THR A 71 -8.02 8.68 -12.00
CA THR A 71 -8.98 7.70 -12.54
C THR A 71 -9.98 7.22 -11.49
N ALA A 72 -11.03 6.53 -11.95
CA ALA A 72 -11.93 5.83 -11.05
C ALA A 72 -11.19 4.75 -10.25
N ALA A 73 -11.68 4.45 -9.05
CA ALA A 73 -11.22 3.29 -8.29
C ALA A 73 -11.60 2.01 -9.05
N ARG A 74 -10.70 1.03 -9.06
CA ARG A 74 -10.85 -0.23 -9.78
C ARG A 74 -10.13 -1.37 -9.04
N ASN A 75 -10.55 -2.60 -9.31
CA ASN A 75 -9.96 -3.83 -8.79
C ASN A 75 -9.11 -4.58 -9.83
N VAL A 76 -8.82 -3.94 -10.95
CA VAL A 76 -7.94 -4.45 -12.01
C VAL A 76 -6.64 -3.65 -12.08
N ASP A 77 -5.56 -4.31 -12.48
CA ASP A 77 -4.23 -3.73 -12.62
C ASP A 77 -4.09 -2.91 -13.92
N ASN A 78 -2.87 -2.47 -14.26
CA ASN A 78 -2.64 -1.68 -15.47
C ASN A 78 -2.75 -2.50 -16.77
N SER A 79 -2.72 -3.82 -16.68
CA SER A 79 -2.95 -4.75 -17.80
C SER A 79 -4.42 -5.17 -17.92
N GLY A 80 -5.29 -4.77 -16.97
CA GLY A 80 -6.71 -5.11 -16.96
C GLY A 80 -7.05 -6.41 -16.23
N GLU A 81 -6.09 -6.99 -15.51
CA GLU A 81 -6.26 -8.24 -14.77
C GLU A 81 -6.69 -7.98 -13.33
N MET A 82 -7.53 -8.86 -12.78
CA MET A 82 -8.01 -8.76 -11.40
C MET A 82 -6.84 -8.87 -10.40
N ILE A 83 -6.76 -7.93 -9.46
CA ILE A 83 -5.67 -7.88 -8.50
C ILE A 83 -5.99 -8.81 -7.32
N ARG A 84 -5.42 -10.01 -7.32
CA ARG A 84 -5.49 -10.93 -6.17
C ARG A 84 -4.32 -10.76 -5.20
N ASP A 85 -3.20 -10.28 -5.72
CA ASP A 85 -1.98 -10.06 -4.96
C ASP A 85 -1.17 -8.91 -5.58
N PRO A 86 -1.04 -7.77 -4.88
CA PRO A 86 -0.29 -6.62 -5.37
C PRO A 86 1.20 -6.90 -5.63
N ARG A 87 1.78 -7.97 -5.07
CA ARG A 87 3.19 -8.34 -5.30
C ARG A 87 3.48 -8.72 -6.75
N ILE A 88 2.48 -9.27 -7.45
CA ILE A 88 2.61 -9.79 -8.82
C ILE A 88 1.75 -9.06 -9.85
N ALA A 89 0.98 -8.05 -9.43
CA ALA A 89 0.13 -7.26 -10.31
C ALA A 89 0.95 -6.33 -11.22
N ASP A 90 0.39 -5.96 -12.38
CA ASP A 90 0.94 -4.87 -13.19
C ASP A 90 0.63 -3.52 -12.55
N ARG A 91 1.62 -3.03 -11.78
CA ARG A 91 1.54 -1.75 -11.07
C ARG A 91 2.06 -0.58 -11.90
N GLY A 92 2.43 -0.79 -13.16
CA GLY A 92 3.09 0.22 -14.01
C GLY A 92 4.32 0.83 -13.33
N PRO A 93 4.36 2.16 -13.12
CA PRO A 93 5.58 2.83 -12.63
C PRO A 93 5.88 2.55 -11.15
N TYR A 94 4.92 2.05 -10.36
CA TYR A 94 5.17 1.62 -8.99
C TYR A 94 5.88 0.27 -9.00
N SER A 95 7.18 0.27 -9.26
CA SER A 95 7.97 -0.94 -9.50
C SER A 95 8.36 -1.68 -8.22
N VAL A 96 8.35 -1.03 -7.05
CA VAL A 96 8.79 -1.64 -5.79
C VAL A 96 7.59 -1.98 -4.92
N PHE A 97 7.39 -3.27 -4.61
CA PHE A 97 6.48 -3.67 -3.55
C PHE A 97 7.22 -3.50 -2.22
N HIS A 98 6.64 -2.77 -1.26
CA HIS A 98 7.32 -2.48 -0.01
C HIS A 98 6.86 -3.38 1.15
N CYS A 99 5.58 -3.31 1.52
CA CYS A 99 5.05 -4.08 2.64
C CYS A 99 3.52 -4.17 2.59
N PHE A 100 2.99 -5.09 3.39
CA PHE A 100 1.58 -5.10 3.78
C PHE A 100 1.39 -4.38 5.11
N LEU A 101 0.24 -3.71 5.24
CA LEU A 101 -0.12 -2.89 6.39
C LEU A 101 -1.58 -3.16 6.75
N GLU A 102 -1.91 -3.08 8.03
CA GLU A 102 -3.27 -3.15 8.54
C GLU A 102 -3.66 -1.83 9.21
N THR A 103 -4.89 -1.38 9.01
CA THR A 103 -5.42 -0.23 9.76
C THR A 103 -5.70 -0.61 11.21
N ASN A 104 -5.08 0.07 12.18
CA ASN A 104 -5.46 -0.09 13.58
C ASN A 104 -6.68 0.77 13.91
N SER A 105 -7.88 0.18 13.88
CA SER A 105 -9.12 0.89 14.21
C SER A 105 -9.20 1.39 15.66
N ASN A 106 -8.31 0.91 16.54
CA ASN A 106 -8.31 1.21 17.97
C ASN A 106 -7.27 2.26 18.38
N ASN A 107 -6.39 2.70 17.47
CA ASN A 107 -5.41 3.74 17.75
C ASN A 107 -5.30 4.68 16.54
N VAL A 108 -5.93 5.85 16.64
CA VAL A 108 -5.69 6.98 15.74
C VAL A 108 -4.79 7.96 16.48
N ASN A 109 -3.54 8.10 16.03
CA ASN A 109 -2.60 9.06 16.60
C ASN A 109 -2.71 10.35 15.78
N ILE A 110 -3.47 11.33 16.27
CA ILE A 110 -3.54 12.66 15.66
C ILE A 110 -2.54 13.53 16.42
N MET A 111 -1.42 13.87 15.78
CA MET A 111 -0.47 14.88 16.27
C MET A 111 -0.82 16.26 15.75
#